data_AF-A0A934C1N1-F1
#
_entry.id   AF-A0A934C1N1-F1
#
_cell.length_a   1.000
_cell.length_b   1.000
_cell.length_c   1.000
_cell.angle_alpha   90.00
_cell.angle_beta   90.00
_cell.angle_gamma   90.00
#
_symmetry.space_group_name_H-M   'P 1'
#
loop_
_entity.id
_entity.type
_entity.pdbx_description
1 polymer ?
#
loop_
_entity_poly.entity_id
_entity_poly.type
_entity_poly.pdbx_seq_one_letter_code
_entity_poly.pdbx_strand_id
1 'polypeptide(L)'
;MRSEPIKHSSFDSIYRHEYTIVEERHGNVSLFPHTDQLPVISRAINLEFYGALPPSVARVDHRADAFHKIMLKEAASMFCYTINGARADKLRLHDLPTEDFVYKIAVIQQITEQTRRGPHHRFRFYSGDRFLPDIHLCGKSLVITDHVLQRFTARVPHNICDDIYHFLIILLGGLPISMSIGPGHAIILYHERSILAFTYEETDTEYILTTCLTLNEIHTMKPDLPPLAMNFHFGPGFVPPRIRNWKPTEALADYLKIWKRKEPFEKKEPRKLKPLDWHWLAYWCRDYTIKKGHGPGSSLCFMDGIHGPRVLEILPGHRELQYDELAAYKHTHPQYDWDTAFAERDAKLSRPKPSAAHPPPPSPSAPIPQFPTQPAQPSP
;
A
#
# COMPACT_ATOMS: atom_id res chain seq x y z
N MET A 1 -32.36 -13.21 -26.70
CA MET A 1 -31.18 -12.51 -27.25
C MET A 1 -29.96 -12.99 -26.50
N ARG A 2 -29.05 -13.69 -27.17
CA ARG A 2 -27.77 -14.11 -26.61
C ARG A 2 -26.87 -12.88 -26.58
N SER A 3 -26.49 -12.40 -25.40
CA SER A 3 -25.51 -11.32 -25.26
C SER A 3 -24.15 -11.86 -25.69
N GLU A 4 -23.61 -11.33 -26.77
CA GLU A 4 -22.22 -11.57 -27.14
C GLU A 4 -21.29 -11.16 -25.98
N PRO A 5 -20.19 -11.89 -25.74
CA PRO A 5 -19.19 -11.46 -24.78
C PRO A 5 -18.58 -10.15 -25.26
N ILE A 6 -18.57 -9.14 -24.40
CA ILE A 6 -17.96 -7.84 -24.66
C ILE A 6 -16.49 -8.08 -25.07
N LYS A 7 -16.19 -7.82 -26.34
CA LYS A 7 -14.93 -8.20 -27.01
C LYS A 7 -13.78 -7.20 -26.78
N HIS A 8 -14.00 -6.13 -26.03
CA HIS A 8 -13.00 -5.12 -25.72
C HIS A 8 -12.94 -4.87 -24.21
N SER A 9 -11.79 -5.19 -23.62
CA SER A 9 -11.39 -4.70 -22.30
C SER A 9 -11.57 -3.19 -22.25
N SER A 10 -12.08 -2.64 -21.14
CA SER A 10 -12.24 -1.18 -20.96
C SER A 10 -10.91 -0.42 -20.99
N PHE A 11 -9.79 -1.15 -20.96
CA PHE A 11 -8.42 -0.68 -21.11
C PHE A 11 -7.64 -1.72 -21.92
N ASP A 12 -7.42 -1.47 -23.21
CA ASP A 12 -6.57 -2.31 -24.08
C ASP A 12 -5.27 -1.55 -24.35
N SER A 13 -4.28 -1.79 -23.49
CA SER A 13 -2.99 -1.12 -23.60
C SER A 13 -2.37 -1.38 -24.96
N ILE A 14 -2.04 -0.32 -25.70
CA ILE A 14 -1.38 -0.48 -27.01
C ILE A 14 -0.04 -1.20 -26.88
N TYR A 15 0.57 -1.20 -25.70
CA TYR A 15 1.82 -1.89 -25.39
C TYR A 15 1.61 -3.32 -24.88
N ARG A 16 0.36 -3.80 -24.75
CA ARG A 16 0.07 -5.14 -24.20
C ARG A 16 0.73 -6.26 -24.99
N HIS A 17 0.92 -6.08 -26.30
CA HIS A 17 1.55 -7.05 -27.18
C HIS A 17 3.08 -7.15 -26.98
N GLU A 18 3.70 -6.21 -26.25
CA GLU A 18 5.14 -6.21 -25.98
C GLU A 18 5.55 -7.19 -24.87
N TYR A 19 4.59 -7.73 -24.11
CA TYR A 19 4.89 -8.64 -23.00
C TYR A 19 3.80 -9.68 -22.78
N THR A 20 4.16 -10.81 -22.17
CA THR A 20 3.20 -11.79 -21.64
C THR A 20 3.49 -11.96 -20.17
N ILE A 21 2.49 -11.84 -19.30
CA ILE A 21 2.73 -11.91 -17.86
C ILE A 21 2.80 -13.37 -17.43
N VAL A 22 3.92 -13.79 -16.86
CA VAL A 22 4.11 -15.16 -16.39
C VAL A 22 4.53 -15.19 -14.93
N GLU A 23 4.33 -16.34 -14.29
CA GLU A 23 4.78 -16.62 -12.93
C GLU A 23 6.19 -17.25 -12.97
N GLU A 24 7.05 -16.80 -12.07
CA GLU A 24 8.36 -17.39 -11.78
C GLU A 24 8.22 -18.35 -10.60
N ARG A 25 8.83 -19.54 -10.64
CA ARG A 25 8.76 -20.53 -9.55
C ARG A 25 10.13 -20.99 -9.12
N HIS A 26 10.40 -20.91 -7.81
CA HIS A 26 11.61 -21.33 -7.14
C HIS A 26 11.28 -22.19 -5.92
N GLY A 27 11.18 -23.51 -6.12
CA GLY A 27 10.84 -24.44 -5.05
C GLY A 27 9.47 -24.13 -4.45
N ASN A 28 9.44 -23.72 -3.17
CA ASN A 28 8.22 -23.34 -2.45
C ASN A 28 7.85 -21.86 -2.61
N VAL A 29 8.62 -21.07 -3.37
CA VAL A 29 8.36 -19.65 -3.61
C VAL A 29 7.91 -19.44 -5.05
N SER A 30 6.88 -18.62 -5.27
CA SER A 30 6.53 -18.09 -6.58
C SER A 30 6.52 -16.56 -6.59
N LEU A 31 6.83 -15.97 -7.75
CA LEU A 31 6.82 -14.54 -7.97
C LEU A 31 5.93 -14.21 -9.16
N PHE A 32 4.99 -13.31 -8.96
CA PHE A 32 4.09 -12.85 -10.01
C PHE A 32 4.00 -11.31 -10.00
N PRO A 33 4.35 -10.63 -11.12
CA PRO A 33 4.91 -11.20 -12.35
C PRO A 33 6.38 -11.63 -12.18
N HIS A 34 6.90 -12.38 -13.16
CA HIS A 34 8.29 -12.80 -13.23
C HIS A 34 9.26 -11.60 -13.20
N THR A 35 10.34 -11.71 -12.44
CA THR A 35 11.26 -10.60 -12.15
C THR A 35 11.86 -9.96 -13.41
N ASP A 36 12.36 -10.78 -14.34
CA ASP A 36 12.96 -10.29 -15.59
C ASP A 36 11.99 -9.55 -16.52
N GLN A 37 10.67 -9.66 -16.31
CA GLN A 37 9.66 -8.97 -17.10
C GLN A 37 9.39 -7.55 -16.59
N LEU A 38 9.73 -7.27 -15.32
CA LEU A 38 9.41 -6.01 -14.66
C LEU A 38 9.92 -4.77 -15.41
N PRO A 39 11.14 -4.73 -15.98
CA PRO A 39 11.60 -3.57 -16.74
C PRO A 39 10.73 -3.27 -17.96
N VAL A 40 10.35 -4.30 -18.74
CA VAL A 40 9.54 -4.15 -19.95
C VAL A 40 8.12 -3.73 -19.59
N ILE A 41 7.50 -4.39 -18.60
CA ILE A 41 6.16 -4.08 -18.12
C ILE A 41 6.13 -2.65 -17.56
N SER A 42 7.07 -2.28 -16.71
CA SER A 42 7.12 -0.95 -16.10
C SER A 42 7.30 0.14 -17.17
N ARG A 43 8.15 -0.08 -18.17
CA ARG A 43 8.31 0.87 -19.29
C ARG A 43 7.00 1.05 -20.06
N ALA A 44 6.36 -0.04 -20.47
CA ALA A 44 5.08 0.00 -21.20
C ALA A 44 4.00 0.76 -20.42
N ILE A 45 3.83 0.45 -19.12
CA ILE A 45 2.86 1.11 -18.26
C ILE A 45 3.17 2.60 -18.07
N ASN A 46 4.44 2.98 -17.90
CA ASN A 46 4.81 4.39 -17.76
C ASN A 46 4.62 5.18 -19.06
N LEU A 47 4.92 4.61 -20.23
CA LEU A 47 4.65 5.26 -21.52
C LEU A 47 3.16 5.54 -21.69
N GLU A 48 2.32 4.60 -21.32
CA GLU A 48 0.87 4.75 -21.35
C GLU A 48 0.35 5.80 -20.35
N PHE A 49 0.86 5.77 -19.11
CA PHE A 49 0.50 6.74 -18.10
C PHE A 49 0.85 8.17 -18.51
N TYR A 50 2.12 8.41 -18.83
CA TYR A 50 2.65 9.74 -19.13
C TYR A 50 2.23 10.25 -20.50
N GLY A 51 1.97 9.37 -21.47
CA GLY A 51 1.58 9.77 -22.84
C GLY A 51 0.24 10.51 -22.92
N ALA A 52 -0.64 10.28 -21.97
CA ALA A 52 -1.96 10.92 -21.88
C ALA A 52 -1.97 12.20 -21.02
N LEU A 53 -0.93 12.44 -20.22
CA LEU A 53 -0.90 13.55 -19.28
C LEU A 53 -0.44 14.86 -19.95
N PRO A 54 -0.99 16.02 -19.55
CA PRO A 54 -0.45 17.30 -19.95
C PRO A 54 1.05 17.41 -19.59
N PRO A 55 1.90 18.05 -20.42
CA PRO A 55 3.34 18.14 -20.14
C PRO A 55 3.69 18.75 -18.78
N SER A 56 2.86 19.66 -18.26
CA SER A 56 3.03 20.28 -16.95
C SER A 56 2.84 19.30 -15.77
N VAL A 57 2.13 18.19 -15.99
CA VAL A 57 1.93 17.13 -14.99
C VAL A 57 2.87 15.95 -15.27
N ALA A 58 3.04 15.57 -16.53
CA ALA A 58 3.89 14.44 -16.93
C ALA A 58 5.38 14.62 -16.57
N ARG A 59 5.86 15.87 -16.51
CA ARG A 59 7.27 16.22 -16.25
C ARG A 59 7.54 16.65 -14.82
N VAL A 60 6.59 16.45 -13.91
CA VAL A 60 6.76 16.76 -12.49
C VAL A 60 7.95 16.00 -11.91
N ASP A 61 8.87 16.74 -11.30
CA ASP A 61 10.10 16.24 -10.69
C ASP A 61 10.22 16.70 -9.23
N HIS A 62 11.39 16.49 -8.62
CA HIS A 62 11.67 16.88 -7.24
C HIS A 62 11.51 18.39 -6.98
N ARG A 63 11.70 19.24 -7.99
CA ARG A 63 11.65 20.71 -7.88
C ARG A 63 10.26 21.29 -8.10
N ALA A 64 9.34 20.49 -8.65
CA ALA A 64 7.97 20.92 -8.85
C ALA A 64 7.31 21.33 -7.52
N ASP A 65 6.39 22.30 -7.60
CA ASP A 65 5.58 22.66 -6.46
C ASP A 65 4.63 21.52 -6.03
N ALA A 66 4.13 21.60 -4.81
CA ALA A 66 3.25 20.59 -4.24
C ALA A 66 1.93 20.45 -5.00
N PHE A 67 1.39 21.52 -5.60
CA PHE A 67 0.14 21.43 -6.35
C PHE A 67 0.29 20.53 -7.58
N HIS A 68 1.40 20.64 -8.31
CA HIS A 68 1.69 19.76 -9.44
C HIS A 68 1.98 18.32 -8.99
N LYS A 69 2.65 18.12 -7.84
CA LYS A 69 2.85 16.78 -7.26
C LYS A 69 1.52 16.13 -6.83
N ILE A 70 0.58 16.91 -6.28
CA ILE A 70 -0.78 16.45 -5.97
C ILE A 70 -1.54 16.11 -7.27
N MET A 71 -1.47 16.93 -8.31
CA MET A 71 -2.08 16.60 -9.61
C MET A 71 -1.54 15.29 -10.18
N LEU A 72 -0.22 15.07 -10.12
CA LEU A 72 0.39 13.82 -10.55
C LEU A 72 -0.07 12.63 -9.70
N LYS A 73 -0.16 12.81 -8.37
CA LYS A 73 -0.71 11.79 -7.46
C LYS A 73 -2.13 11.38 -7.85
N GLU A 74 -3.03 12.35 -8.01
CA GLU A 74 -4.43 12.06 -8.37
C GLU A 74 -4.53 11.34 -9.70
N ALA A 75 -3.74 11.77 -10.69
CA ALA A 75 -3.62 11.05 -11.96
C ALA A 75 -3.15 9.61 -11.76
N ALA A 76 -2.10 9.40 -10.95
CA ALA A 76 -1.56 8.08 -10.68
C ALA A 76 -2.57 7.15 -9.99
N SER A 77 -3.28 7.65 -8.96
CA SER A 77 -4.31 6.88 -8.27
C SER A 77 -5.47 6.53 -9.21
N MET A 78 -5.95 7.48 -10.03
CA MET A 78 -7.01 7.23 -11.02
C MET A 78 -6.59 6.20 -12.07
N PHE A 79 -5.35 6.29 -12.56
CA PHE A 79 -4.79 5.37 -13.53
C PHE A 79 -4.71 3.95 -12.97
N CYS A 80 -4.08 3.77 -11.80
CA CYS A 80 -3.99 2.48 -11.13
C CYS A 80 -5.37 1.85 -10.90
N TYR A 81 -6.32 2.64 -10.38
CA TYR A 81 -7.69 2.17 -10.14
C TYR A 81 -8.37 1.69 -11.42
N THR A 82 -8.26 2.48 -12.49
CA THR A 82 -8.89 2.16 -13.79
C THR A 82 -8.28 0.90 -14.40
N ILE A 83 -6.96 0.78 -14.37
CA ILE A 83 -6.25 -0.34 -14.97
C ILE A 83 -6.50 -1.65 -14.21
N ASN A 84 -6.37 -1.62 -12.88
CA ASN A 84 -6.52 -2.83 -12.08
C ASN A 84 -7.94 -3.41 -12.20
N GLY A 85 -8.96 -2.56 -12.31
CA GLY A 85 -10.33 -3.01 -12.54
C GLY A 85 -10.58 -3.56 -13.96
N ALA A 86 -9.80 -3.13 -14.96
CA ALA A 86 -10.04 -3.44 -16.37
C ALA A 86 -9.30 -4.69 -16.88
N ARG A 87 -8.14 -5.02 -16.29
CA ARG A 87 -7.24 -6.02 -16.89
C ARG A 87 -7.52 -7.46 -16.45
N ALA A 88 -7.68 -8.34 -17.43
CA ALA A 88 -7.86 -9.78 -17.22
C ALA A 88 -6.57 -10.56 -16.93
N ASP A 89 -5.40 -9.97 -17.21
CA ASP A 89 -4.09 -10.62 -17.08
C ASP A 89 -3.53 -10.63 -15.65
N LYS A 90 -4.34 -10.20 -14.68
CA LYS A 90 -4.02 -10.14 -13.25
C LYS A 90 -2.85 -9.24 -12.87
N LEU A 91 -2.31 -8.43 -13.80
CA LEU A 91 -1.34 -7.40 -13.45
C LEU A 91 -1.93 -6.49 -12.37
N ARG A 92 -1.10 -6.09 -11.40
CA ARG A 92 -1.50 -5.17 -10.34
C ARG A 92 -0.54 -3.99 -10.35
N LEU A 93 -1.11 -2.79 -10.33
CA LEU A 93 -0.38 -1.53 -10.23
C LEU A 93 -0.69 -0.85 -8.90
N HIS A 94 0.26 -0.08 -8.39
CA HIS A 94 0.05 0.80 -7.24
C HIS A 94 0.76 2.13 -7.49
N ASP A 95 0.16 3.22 -7.03
CA ASP A 95 0.79 4.54 -7.02
C ASP A 95 1.53 4.75 -5.69
N LEU A 96 2.82 5.07 -5.72
CA LEU A 96 3.62 5.29 -4.53
C LEU A 96 4.48 6.56 -4.65
N PRO A 97 4.66 7.32 -3.57
CA PRO A 97 5.52 8.49 -3.55
C PRO A 97 7.01 8.11 -3.49
N THR A 98 7.86 8.93 -4.09
CA THR A 98 9.30 8.97 -3.77
C THR A 98 9.56 9.86 -2.55
N GLU A 99 10.81 9.92 -2.07
CA GLU A 99 11.27 10.84 -1.01
C GLU A 99 10.88 12.30 -1.29
N ASP A 100 10.94 12.72 -2.56
CA ASP A 100 10.54 14.07 -2.99
C ASP A 100 9.04 14.26 -3.25
N PHE A 101 8.18 13.34 -2.80
CA PHE A 101 6.73 13.33 -3.02
C PHE A 101 6.29 13.22 -4.50
N VAL A 102 7.17 12.74 -5.38
CA VAL A 102 6.81 12.51 -6.79
C VAL A 102 6.19 11.12 -6.89
N TYR A 103 4.92 11.05 -7.26
CA TYR A 103 4.23 9.78 -7.39
C TYR A 103 4.68 9.01 -8.64
N LYS A 104 4.82 7.69 -8.47
CA LYS A 104 5.23 6.75 -9.52
C LYS A 104 4.21 5.62 -9.65
N ILE A 105 4.05 5.12 -10.87
CA ILE A 105 3.28 3.89 -11.12
C ILE A 105 4.21 2.71 -10.93
N ALA A 106 3.95 1.92 -9.89
CA ALA A 106 4.69 0.72 -9.59
C ALA A 106 3.92 -0.54 -10.01
N VAL A 107 4.62 -1.46 -10.65
CA VAL A 107 4.15 -2.83 -10.84
C VAL A 107 4.30 -3.56 -9.51
N ILE A 108 3.20 -4.12 -9.00
CA ILE A 108 3.23 -4.94 -7.80
C ILE A 108 3.73 -6.33 -8.18
N GLN A 109 4.82 -6.76 -7.56
CA GLN A 109 5.25 -8.15 -7.55
C GLN A 109 4.80 -8.82 -6.26
N GLN A 110 3.88 -9.77 -6.40
CA GLN A 110 3.46 -10.65 -5.32
C GLN A 110 4.45 -11.81 -5.22
N ILE A 111 5.04 -11.97 -4.05
CA ILE A 111 5.89 -13.10 -3.69
C ILE A 111 5.05 -14.00 -2.81
N THR A 112 4.86 -15.25 -3.24
CA THR A 112 4.08 -16.25 -2.51
C THR A 112 4.99 -17.37 -2.05
N GLU A 113 5.11 -17.55 -0.74
CA GLU A 113 5.88 -18.62 -0.12
C GLU A 113 4.93 -19.67 0.45
N GLN A 114 5.06 -20.92 0.01
CA GLN A 114 4.31 -22.04 0.54
C GLN A 114 4.93 -22.48 1.88
N THR A 115 4.15 -22.36 2.95
CA THR A 115 4.54 -22.78 4.30
C THR A 115 3.68 -23.94 4.79
N ARG A 116 4.04 -24.52 5.95
CA ARG A 116 3.23 -25.56 6.61
C ARG A 116 1.83 -25.07 7.02
N ARG A 117 1.66 -23.76 7.23
CA ARG A 117 0.40 -23.14 7.64
C ARG A 117 -0.40 -22.58 6.45
N GLY A 118 0.05 -22.82 5.23
CA GLY A 118 -0.53 -22.28 4.00
C GLY A 118 0.36 -21.20 3.36
N PRO A 119 -0.10 -20.59 2.26
CA PRO A 119 0.66 -19.59 1.53
C PRO A 119 0.81 -18.29 2.32
N HIS A 120 2.01 -17.73 2.30
CA HIS A 120 2.34 -16.41 2.83
C HIS A 120 2.70 -15.48 1.67
N HIS A 121 2.19 -14.26 1.71
CA HIS A 121 2.39 -13.26 0.66
C HIS A 121 3.20 -12.07 1.17
N ARG A 122 4.14 -11.63 0.34
CA ARG A 122 4.85 -10.35 0.46
C ARG A 122 4.68 -9.59 -0.85
N PHE A 123 4.76 -8.26 -0.78
CA PHE A 123 4.58 -7.41 -1.95
C PHE A 123 5.78 -6.49 -2.11
N ARG A 124 6.33 -6.46 -3.32
CA ARG A 124 7.37 -5.51 -3.74
C ARG A 124 6.84 -4.65 -4.86
N PHE A 125 7.40 -3.45 -4.99
CA PHE A 125 6.89 -2.44 -5.91
C PHE A 125 8.00 -2.05 -6.87
N TYR A 126 7.86 -2.39 -8.14
CA TYR A 126 8.87 -2.11 -9.17
C TYR A 126 8.44 -0.90 -9.99
N SER A 127 9.30 0.11 -10.09
CA SER A 127 9.03 1.32 -10.86
C SER A 127 10.30 1.86 -11.50
N GLY A 128 10.21 2.26 -12.76
CA GLY A 128 11.36 2.75 -13.52
C GLY A 128 12.30 1.60 -13.82
N ASP A 129 13.46 1.60 -13.19
CA ASP A 129 14.54 0.62 -13.38
C ASP A 129 14.81 -0.24 -12.15
N ARG A 130 14.10 -0.02 -11.04
CA ARG A 130 14.39 -0.67 -9.75
C ARG A 130 13.14 -0.93 -8.92
N PHE A 131 13.32 -1.77 -7.90
CA PHE A 131 12.37 -1.85 -6.80
C PHE A 131 12.44 -0.58 -5.95
N LEU A 132 11.27 -0.07 -5.58
CA LEU A 132 11.13 0.89 -4.49
C LEU A 132 11.54 0.23 -3.17
N PRO A 133 11.91 1.01 -2.15
CA PRO A 133 12.18 0.47 -0.81
C PRO A 133 11.01 -0.38 -0.31
N ASP A 134 11.33 -1.47 0.39
CA ASP A 134 10.31 -2.33 0.99
C ASP A 134 9.51 -1.54 2.04
N ILE A 135 8.21 -1.85 2.15
CA ILE A 135 7.30 -1.21 3.09
C ILE A 135 7.27 -2.02 4.39
N HIS A 136 7.56 -1.35 5.49
CA HIS A 136 7.53 -1.90 6.84
C HIS A 136 6.39 -1.29 7.65
N LEU A 137 5.95 -2.01 8.68
CA LEU A 137 5.02 -1.53 9.71
C LEU A 137 5.81 -1.41 11.02
N CYS A 138 5.98 -0.20 11.52
CA CYS A 138 6.75 0.08 12.76
C CYS A 138 8.15 -0.58 12.78
N GLY A 139 8.80 -0.71 11.62
CA GLY A 139 10.17 -1.22 11.47
C GLY A 139 10.26 -2.73 11.25
N LYS A 140 9.12 -3.42 11.24
CA LYS A 140 9.02 -4.86 10.96
C LYS A 140 8.44 -5.10 9.57
N SER A 141 8.93 -6.13 8.90
CA SER A 141 8.40 -6.53 7.59
C SER A 141 6.97 -7.04 7.74
N LEU A 142 6.17 -6.86 6.70
CA LEU A 142 4.78 -7.33 6.69
C LEU A 142 4.65 -8.63 5.90
N VAL A 143 3.99 -9.62 6.49
CA VAL A 143 3.60 -10.87 5.84
C VAL A 143 2.09 -11.01 5.91
N ILE A 144 1.47 -11.38 4.79
CA ILE A 144 0.02 -11.57 4.70
C ILE A 144 -0.26 -13.04 4.43
N THR A 145 -0.96 -13.73 5.32
CA THR A 145 -1.40 -15.11 5.01
C THR A 145 -2.48 -15.10 3.92
N ASP A 146 -2.54 -16.14 3.10
CA ASP A 146 -3.58 -16.30 2.08
C ASP A 146 -4.99 -16.20 2.67
N HIS A 147 -5.17 -16.71 3.90
CA HIS A 147 -6.43 -16.64 4.64
C HIS A 147 -6.91 -15.19 4.88
N VAL A 148 -6.00 -14.22 5.07
CA VAL A 148 -6.36 -12.80 5.15
C VAL A 148 -6.98 -12.32 3.84
N LEU A 149 -6.34 -12.64 2.71
CA LEU A 149 -6.80 -12.20 1.38
C LEU A 149 -8.13 -12.86 1.02
N GLN A 150 -8.30 -14.15 1.30
CA GLN A 150 -9.55 -14.88 1.10
C GLN A 150 -10.71 -14.25 1.90
N ARG A 151 -10.50 -14.00 3.20
CA ARG A 151 -11.55 -13.40 4.06
C ARG A 151 -11.82 -11.94 3.72
N PHE A 152 -10.79 -11.18 3.36
CA PHE A 152 -10.96 -9.81 2.87
C PHE A 152 -11.82 -9.79 1.61
N THR A 153 -11.48 -10.63 0.62
CA THR A 153 -12.21 -10.79 -0.65
C THR A 153 -13.68 -11.18 -0.42
N ALA A 154 -13.93 -12.11 0.51
CA ALA A 154 -15.29 -12.51 0.86
C ALA A 154 -16.11 -11.40 1.55
N ARG A 155 -15.44 -10.45 2.21
CA ARG A 155 -16.05 -9.43 3.05
C ARG A 155 -16.22 -8.08 2.34
N VAL A 156 -15.22 -7.66 1.57
CA VAL A 156 -15.18 -6.35 0.90
C VAL A 156 -15.62 -6.50 -0.54
N PRO A 157 -16.67 -5.80 -0.99
CA PRO A 157 -17.05 -5.78 -2.40
C PRO A 157 -15.96 -5.14 -3.26
N HIS A 158 -15.51 -5.85 -4.29
CA HIS A 158 -14.52 -5.39 -5.25
C HIS A 158 -14.84 -5.98 -6.63
N ASN A 159 -14.28 -5.39 -7.69
CA ASN A 159 -14.39 -5.98 -9.02
C ASN A 159 -13.54 -7.24 -9.11
N ILE A 160 -13.91 -8.18 -9.98
CA ILE A 160 -13.08 -9.37 -10.24
C ILE A 160 -11.67 -8.90 -10.61
N CYS A 161 -10.64 -9.46 -9.95
CA CYS A 161 -9.24 -9.08 -10.14
C CYS A 161 -8.83 -7.69 -9.60
N ASP A 162 -9.60 -7.09 -8.69
CA ASP A 162 -9.20 -5.83 -8.02
C ASP A 162 -8.93 -6.02 -6.51
N ASP A 163 -9.05 -7.25 -6.02
CA ASP A 163 -8.92 -7.65 -4.61
C ASP A 163 -7.61 -7.20 -3.96
N ILE A 164 -6.48 -7.58 -4.56
CA ILE A 164 -5.15 -7.30 -3.99
C ILE A 164 -4.86 -5.80 -4.01
N TYR A 165 -5.20 -5.10 -5.09
CA TYR A 165 -4.99 -3.65 -5.16
C TYR A 165 -5.83 -2.92 -4.12
N HIS A 166 -7.12 -3.25 -4.03
CA HIS A 166 -8.02 -2.65 -3.06
C HIS A 166 -7.57 -2.95 -1.62
N PHE A 167 -7.14 -4.18 -1.34
CA PHE A 167 -6.54 -4.55 -0.06
C PHE A 167 -5.33 -3.67 0.27
N LEU A 168 -4.38 -3.53 -0.66
CA LEU A 168 -3.16 -2.74 -0.44
C LEU A 168 -3.46 -1.25 -0.27
N ILE A 169 -4.39 -0.68 -1.02
CA ILE A 169 -4.82 0.72 -0.83
C ILE A 169 -5.35 0.95 0.57
N ILE A 170 -6.24 0.06 1.06
CA ILE A 170 -6.83 0.26 2.39
C ILE A 170 -5.76 0.09 3.46
N LEU A 171 -4.90 -0.92 3.30
CA LEU A 171 -3.85 -1.22 4.25
C LEU A 171 -2.83 -0.09 4.34
N LEU A 172 -2.21 0.27 3.21
CA LEU A 172 -1.13 1.25 3.14
C LEU A 172 -1.62 2.70 3.21
N GLY A 173 -2.84 2.96 2.75
CA GLY A 173 -3.49 4.26 2.79
C GLY A 173 -4.36 4.49 4.02
N GLY A 174 -4.37 3.58 4.99
CA GLY A 174 -5.14 3.65 6.23
C GLY A 174 -4.38 4.26 7.42
N LEU A 175 -5.08 4.52 8.53
CA LEU A 175 -4.47 4.94 9.81
C LEU A 175 -4.53 3.73 10.75
N PRO A 176 -3.53 2.81 10.71
CA PRO A 176 -3.60 1.56 11.46
C PRO A 176 -3.49 1.83 12.96
N ILE A 177 -4.51 1.38 13.70
CA ILE A 177 -4.49 1.34 15.17
C ILE A 177 -4.62 -0.11 15.58
N SER A 178 -3.68 -0.61 16.38
CA SER A 178 -3.79 -1.94 16.96
C SER A 178 -4.67 -1.89 18.22
N MET A 179 -5.55 -2.88 18.35
CA MET A 179 -6.45 -3.06 19.48
C MET A 179 -6.43 -4.50 19.97
N SER A 180 -6.53 -4.66 21.29
CA SER A 180 -6.70 -5.96 21.95
C SER A 180 -7.96 -6.69 21.47
N ILE A 181 -7.83 -7.98 21.14
CA ILE A 181 -8.94 -8.88 20.82
C ILE A 181 -8.68 -10.29 21.36
N GLY A 182 -9.49 -10.72 22.33
CA GLY A 182 -9.23 -11.97 23.06
C GLY A 182 -7.82 -11.96 23.69
N PRO A 183 -6.98 -12.99 23.46
CA PRO A 183 -5.59 -13.02 23.93
C PRO A 183 -4.60 -12.30 22.99
N GLY A 184 -5.05 -11.81 21.82
CA GLY A 184 -4.20 -11.25 20.78
C GLY A 184 -4.55 -9.80 20.47
N HIS A 185 -4.09 -9.33 19.31
CA HIS A 185 -4.34 -7.99 18.80
C HIS A 185 -4.80 -8.03 17.35
N ALA A 186 -5.48 -6.96 16.92
CA ALA A 186 -5.83 -6.74 15.52
C ALA A 186 -5.55 -5.29 15.11
N ILE A 187 -5.03 -5.13 13.90
CA ILE A 187 -4.91 -3.83 13.23
C ILE A 187 -6.28 -3.44 12.70
N ILE A 188 -6.77 -2.28 13.12
CA ILE A 188 -8.06 -1.73 12.75
C ILE A 188 -7.87 -0.62 11.73
N LEU A 189 -8.68 -0.69 10.67
CA LEU A 189 -8.68 0.26 9.57
C LEU A 189 -10.10 0.66 9.21
N TYR A 190 -10.30 1.94 8.92
CA TYR A 190 -11.54 2.44 8.37
C TYR A 190 -11.73 1.98 6.93
N HIS A 191 -12.96 1.56 6.58
CA HIS A 191 -13.36 1.32 5.20
C HIS A 191 -14.83 1.69 4.98
N GLU A 192 -15.08 2.79 4.25
CA GLU A 192 -16.41 3.31 3.92
C GLU A 192 -17.36 3.52 5.13
N ARG A 193 -18.24 2.56 5.41
CA ARG A 193 -19.20 2.64 6.52
C ARG A 193 -18.94 1.60 7.60
N SER A 194 -17.80 0.91 7.51
CA SER A 194 -17.43 -0.15 8.44
C SER A 194 -15.95 -0.07 8.81
N ILE A 195 -15.49 -1.06 9.57
CA ILE A 195 -14.08 -1.23 9.93
C ILE A 195 -13.57 -2.58 9.45
N LEU A 196 -12.32 -2.63 9.01
CA LEU A 196 -11.58 -3.87 8.79
C LEU A 196 -10.69 -4.11 10.01
N ALA A 197 -10.58 -5.38 10.40
CA ALA A 197 -9.79 -5.79 11.54
C ALA A 197 -8.95 -7.00 11.14
N PHE A 198 -7.64 -6.86 11.23
CA PHE A 198 -6.68 -7.88 10.81
C PHE A 198 -5.88 -8.34 12.02
N THR A 199 -6.12 -9.58 12.47
CA THR A 199 -5.30 -10.14 13.55
C THR A 199 -3.89 -10.38 13.06
N TYR A 200 -2.94 -10.36 13.98
CA TYR A 200 -1.55 -10.61 13.62
C TYR A 200 -0.80 -11.39 14.70
N GLU A 201 0.18 -12.18 14.25
CA GLU A 201 1.28 -12.66 15.06
C GLU A 201 2.46 -11.70 14.91
N GLU A 202 3.20 -11.50 15.99
CA GLU A 202 4.36 -10.60 16.01
C GLU A 202 5.61 -11.41 16.34
N THR A 203 6.64 -11.26 15.50
CA THR A 203 7.99 -11.75 15.76
C THR A 203 8.94 -10.58 15.95
N ASP A 204 10.22 -10.86 16.17
CA ASP A 204 11.25 -9.81 16.29
C ASP A 204 11.42 -9.00 14.99
N THR A 205 11.07 -9.58 13.84
CA THR A 205 11.32 -9.00 12.52
C THR A 205 10.07 -8.80 11.68
N GLU A 206 8.96 -9.45 12.01
CA GLU A 206 7.76 -9.48 11.15
C GLU A 206 6.47 -9.24 11.94
N TYR A 207 5.55 -8.55 11.28
CA TYR A 207 4.12 -8.67 11.55
C TYR A 207 3.51 -9.63 10.54
N ILE A 208 2.92 -10.72 11.01
CA ILE A 208 2.27 -11.72 10.18
C ILE A 208 0.75 -11.57 10.35
N LEU A 209 0.08 -10.98 9.36
CA LEU A 209 -1.39 -10.86 9.39
C LEU A 209 -2.00 -12.25 9.17
N THR A 210 -2.85 -12.68 10.10
CA THR A 210 -3.33 -14.07 10.16
C THR A 210 -4.78 -14.26 9.72
N THR A 211 -5.66 -13.29 9.94
CA THR A 211 -7.03 -13.32 9.43
C THR A 211 -7.61 -11.92 9.25
N CYS A 212 -8.59 -11.77 8.36
CA CYS A 212 -9.50 -10.63 8.33
C CYS A 212 -10.79 -11.02 9.09
N LEU A 213 -11.09 -10.34 10.19
CA LEU A 213 -12.24 -10.66 11.03
C LEU A 213 -13.56 -10.23 10.38
N THR A 214 -14.63 -10.97 10.65
CA THR A 214 -16.01 -10.57 10.36
C THR A 214 -16.54 -9.60 11.41
N LEU A 215 -17.65 -8.93 11.10
CA LEU A 215 -18.33 -8.05 12.04
C LEU A 215 -18.70 -8.73 13.36
N ASN A 216 -19.04 -10.03 13.33
CA ASN A 216 -19.42 -10.78 14.52
C ASN A 216 -18.21 -11.10 15.41
N GLU A 217 -17.04 -11.35 14.83
CA GLU A 217 -15.81 -11.65 15.58
C GLU A 217 -15.20 -10.40 16.22
N ILE A 218 -15.41 -9.23 15.62
CA ILE A 218 -14.93 -7.92 16.09
C ILE A 218 -15.60 -7.51 17.44
N HIS A 219 -16.64 -8.23 17.90
CA HIS A 219 -17.38 -7.87 19.12
C HIS A 219 -16.56 -7.87 20.42
N THR A 220 -15.44 -8.59 20.47
CA THR A 220 -14.61 -8.71 21.67
C THR A 220 -13.44 -7.71 21.72
N MET A 221 -13.34 -6.81 20.73
CA MET A 221 -12.29 -5.81 20.68
C MET A 221 -12.39 -4.83 21.84
N LYS A 222 -11.24 -4.49 22.42
CA LYS A 222 -11.11 -3.51 23.49
C LYS A 222 -10.17 -2.41 23.03
N PRO A 223 -10.55 -1.13 23.18
CA PRO A 223 -9.63 -0.03 22.93
C PRO A 223 -8.53 -0.02 23.99
N ASP A 224 -7.28 0.02 23.54
CA ASP A 224 -6.12 0.25 24.39
C ASP A 224 -5.87 1.77 24.50
N LEU A 225 -5.52 2.24 25.69
CA LEU A 225 -5.16 3.65 25.95
C LEU A 225 -3.78 3.71 26.62
N PRO A 226 -2.82 4.50 26.08
CA PRO A 226 -2.91 5.23 24.82
C PRO A 226 -3.03 4.30 23.59
N PRO A 227 -3.70 4.73 22.50
CA PRO A 227 -3.85 3.92 21.30
C PRO A 227 -2.49 3.46 20.75
N LEU A 228 -2.40 2.19 20.36
CA LEU A 228 -1.22 1.65 19.67
C LEU A 228 -1.28 2.02 18.18
N ALA A 229 -1.02 3.31 17.90
CA ALA A 229 -0.97 3.86 16.55
C ALA A 229 0.28 3.38 15.82
N MET A 230 0.07 2.69 14.70
CA MET A 230 1.13 2.10 13.88
C MET A 230 1.39 2.95 12.63
N ASN A 231 2.58 2.81 12.04
CA ASN A 231 2.99 3.60 10.88
C ASN A 231 3.60 2.69 9.80
N PHE A 232 3.07 2.78 8.58
CA PHE A 232 3.73 2.24 7.40
C PHE A 232 4.81 3.19 6.92
N HIS A 233 5.98 2.65 6.61
CA HIS A 233 7.14 3.45 6.17
C HIS A 233 8.09 2.64 5.30
N PHE A 234 9.01 3.34 4.64
CA PHE A 234 10.01 2.73 3.77
C PHE A 234 11.28 2.36 4.54
N GLY A 235 11.70 1.10 4.42
CA GLY A 235 12.90 0.57 5.07
C GLY A 235 12.71 0.16 6.53
N PRO A 236 13.72 -0.45 7.16
CA PRO A 236 13.58 -1.07 8.49
C PRO A 236 13.73 -0.09 9.66
N GLY A 237 14.21 1.15 9.41
CA GLY A 237 14.46 2.14 10.45
C GLY A 237 13.16 2.80 10.92
N PHE A 238 12.81 2.62 12.19
CA PHE A 238 11.61 3.22 12.76
C PHE A 238 11.88 3.83 14.13
N VAL A 239 11.35 5.03 14.33
CA VAL A 239 11.28 5.69 15.63
C VAL A 239 9.85 6.18 15.80
N PRO A 240 9.15 5.78 16.88
CA PRO A 240 7.82 6.30 17.17
C PRO A 240 7.80 7.84 17.17
N PRO A 241 6.84 8.47 16.48
CA PRO A 241 6.78 9.91 16.40
C PRO A 241 6.29 10.51 17.73
N ARG A 242 6.99 11.54 18.22
CA ARG A 242 6.57 12.28 19.42
C ARG A 242 5.47 13.29 19.13
N ILE A 243 5.54 13.92 17.97
CA ILE A 243 4.53 14.84 17.45
C ILE A 243 3.91 14.18 16.24
N ARG A 244 2.57 14.11 16.23
CA ARG A 244 1.80 13.49 15.14
C ARG A 244 1.09 14.54 14.31
N ASN A 245 0.87 14.24 13.04
CA ASN A 245 0.05 15.07 12.14
C ASN A 245 -1.38 14.56 11.98
N TRP A 246 -1.79 13.70 12.91
CA TRP A 246 -3.16 13.22 13.12
C TRP A 246 -3.35 12.92 14.62
N LYS A 247 -4.59 12.65 15.03
CA LYS A 247 -4.94 12.38 16.43
C LYS A 247 -5.38 10.92 16.59
N PRO A 248 -4.52 10.02 17.11
CA PRO A 248 -4.85 8.61 17.30
C PRO A 248 -6.12 8.37 18.11
N THR A 249 -6.36 9.21 19.11
CA THR A 249 -7.52 9.15 20.00
C THR A 249 -8.83 9.46 19.29
N GLU A 250 -8.86 10.49 18.45
CA GLU A 250 -10.03 10.83 17.63
C GLU A 250 -10.29 9.75 16.58
N ALA A 251 -9.25 9.26 15.90
CA ALA A 251 -9.37 8.16 14.94
C ALA A 251 -9.91 6.88 15.60
N LEU A 252 -9.42 6.52 16.79
CA LEU A 252 -9.94 5.39 17.56
C LEU A 252 -11.41 5.59 17.93
N ALA A 253 -11.78 6.78 18.38
CA ALA A 253 -13.17 7.11 18.71
C ALA A 253 -14.09 6.98 17.48
N ASP A 254 -13.63 7.43 16.31
CA ASP A 254 -14.34 7.28 15.04
C ASP A 254 -14.49 5.82 14.63
N TYR A 255 -13.43 5.02 14.77
CA TYR A 255 -13.48 3.57 14.49
C TYR A 255 -14.49 2.88 15.39
N LEU A 256 -14.48 3.18 16.69
CA LEU A 256 -15.45 2.65 17.66
C LEU A 256 -16.87 3.09 17.34
N LYS A 257 -17.08 4.35 16.94
CA LYS A 257 -18.39 4.87 16.54
C LYS A 257 -18.94 4.15 15.32
N ILE A 258 -18.10 3.94 14.30
CA ILE A 258 -18.48 3.22 13.07
C ILE A 258 -18.76 1.76 13.38
N TRP A 259 -17.88 1.10 14.12
CA TRP A 259 -18.08 -0.27 14.58
C TRP A 259 -19.40 -0.47 15.32
N LYS A 260 -19.75 0.44 16.23
CA LYS A 260 -21.00 0.39 17.01
C LYS A 260 -22.26 0.44 16.13
N ARG A 261 -22.19 0.96 14.91
CA ARG A 261 -23.31 0.93 13.95
C ARG A 261 -23.59 -0.48 13.43
N LYS A 262 -22.59 -1.37 13.46
CA LYS A 262 -22.66 -2.75 12.96
C LYS A 262 -23.17 -2.86 11.52
N GLU A 263 -22.89 -1.85 10.70
CA GLU A 263 -23.32 -1.82 9.31
C GLU A 263 -22.49 -2.82 8.48
N PRO A 264 -23.15 -3.79 7.80
CA PRO A 264 -22.48 -4.65 6.85
C PRO A 264 -21.97 -3.84 5.65
N PHE A 265 -20.94 -4.34 4.98
CA PHE A 265 -20.54 -3.77 3.71
C PHE A 265 -21.68 -3.96 2.70
N GLU A 266 -22.11 -2.87 2.07
CA GLU A 266 -23.09 -2.93 0.99
C GLU A 266 -22.49 -3.73 -0.16
N LYS A 267 -23.08 -4.88 -0.49
CA LYS A 267 -22.68 -5.62 -1.70
C LYS A 267 -22.99 -4.74 -2.90
N LYS A 268 -21.93 -4.17 -3.50
CA LYS A 268 -22.04 -3.46 -4.78
C LYS A 268 -22.06 -4.51 -5.86
N GLU A 269 -23.07 -4.44 -6.75
CA GLU A 269 -23.02 -5.17 -8.01
C GLU A 269 -21.67 -4.88 -8.70
N PRO A 270 -21.01 -5.88 -9.31
CA PRO A 270 -19.78 -5.65 -10.05
C PRO A 270 -20.00 -4.47 -10.99
N ARG A 271 -19.17 -3.42 -10.87
CA ARG A 271 -19.33 -2.27 -11.74
C ARG A 271 -19.11 -2.78 -13.16
N LYS A 272 -20.13 -2.66 -14.01
CA LYS A 272 -19.91 -2.71 -15.46
C LYS A 272 -19.02 -1.53 -15.80
N LEU A 273 -17.72 -1.77 -15.86
CA LEU A 273 -16.76 -0.76 -16.29
C LEU A 273 -17.15 -0.40 -17.71
N LYS A 274 -17.59 0.85 -17.88
CA LYS A 274 -17.66 1.44 -19.22
C LYS A 274 -16.22 1.48 -19.74
N PRO A 275 -15.99 1.33 -21.05
CA PRO A 275 -14.70 1.67 -21.64
C PRO A 275 -14.33 3.08 -21.16
N LEU A 276 -13.25 3.18 -20.40
CA LEU A 276 -12.76 4.44 -19.86
C LEU A 276 -11.48 4.75 -20.59
N ASP A 277 -11.52 5.79 -21.43
CA ASP A 277 -10.33 6.30 -22.09
C ASP A 277 -9.49 7.05 -21.07
N TRP A 278 -8.28 6.53 -20.80
CA TRP A 278 -7.32 7.18 -19.91
C TRP A 278 -6.97 8.59 -20.39
N HIS A 279 -6.93 8.87 -21.69
CA HIS A 279 -6.67 10.22 -22.21
C HIS A 279 -7.77 11.19 -21.79
N TRP A 280 -9.01 10.74 -21.80
CA TRP A 280 -10.12 11.54 -21.31
C TRP A 280 -9.99 11.76 -19.79
N LEU A 281 -9.76 10.71 -18.99
CA LEU A 281 -9.62 10.83 -17.53
C LEU A 281 -8.45 11.73 -17.11
N ALA A 282 -7.31 11.63 -17.81
CA ALA A 282 -6.13 12.44 -17.57
C ALA A 282 -6.43 13.95 -17.68
N TYR A 283 -7.31 14.35 -18.59
CA TYR A 283 -7.75 15.75 -18.73
C TYR A 283 -8.47 16.27 -17.47
N TRP A 284 -9.21 15.41 -16.76
CA TRP A 284 -9.98 15.81 -15.57
C TRP A 284 -9.15 15.94 -14.31
N CYS A 285 -7.89 15.48 -14.30
CA CYS A 285 -7.07 15.43 -13.09
C CYS A 285 -6.93 16.83 -12.46
N ARG A 286 -6.68 17.87 -13.27
CA ARG A 286 -6.58 19.25 -12.78
C ARG A 286 -7.87 19.72 -12.13
N ASP A 287 -8.99 19.58 -12.82
CA ASP A 287 -10.29 20.05 -12.33
C ASP A 287 -10.70 19.30 -11.06
N TYR A 288 -10.38 18.01 -10.98
CA TYR A 288 -10.60 17.20 -9.79
C TYR A 288 -9.75 17.68 -8.60
N THR A 289 -8.45 17.95 -8.81
CA THR A 289 -7.56 18.48 -7.78
C THR A 289 -8.00 19.86 -7.29
N ILE A 290 -8.42 20.75 -8.20
CA ILE A 290 -8.97 22.07 -7.84
C ILE A 290 -10.28 21.94 -7.06
N LYS A 291 -11.17 21.02 -7.48
CA LYS A 291 -12.45 20.77 -6.80
C LYS A 291 -12.26 20.26 -5.37
N LYS A 292 -11.15 19.57 -5.08
CA LYS A 292 -10.75 19.20 -3.70
C LYS A 292 -10.23 20.38 -2.87
N GLY A 293 -10.05 21.56 -3.46
CA GLY A 293 -9.57 22.77 -2.80
C GLY A 293 -8.07 23.00 -2.91
N HIS A 294 -7.34 22.16 -3.65
CA HIS A 294 -5.90 22.33 -3.86
C HIS A 294 -5.60 23.37 -4.94
N GLY A 295 -4.44 23.99 -4.83
CA GLY A 295 -3.97 25.04 -5.72
C GLY A 295 -2.58 25.54 -5.34
N PRO A 296 -2.09 26.61 -5.96
CA PRO A 296 -0.87 27.28 -5.52
C PRO A 296 -0.89 27.55 -4.01
N GLY A 297 0.18 27.19 -3.31
CA GLY A 297 0.26 27.28 -1.84
C GLY A 297 -0.18 26.03 -1.09
N SER A 298 -0.67 24.98 -1.77
CA SER A 298 -0.75 23.64 -1.17
C SER A 298 0.63 23.16 -0.74
N SER A 299 0.68 22.23 0.21
CA SER A 299 1.91 21.55 0.62
C SER A 299 1.66 20.05 0.86
N LEU A 300 2.75 19.29 0.93
CA LEU A 300 2.76 17.85 1.16
C LEU A 300 3.68 17.56 2.34
N CYS A 301 3.31 16.58 3.16
CA CYS A 301 4.20 15.98 4.13
C CYS A 301 3.91 14.47 4.25
N PHE A 302 4.89 13.69 4.71
CA PHE A 302 4.61 12.31 5.06
C PHE A 302 3.84 12.22 6.38
N MET A 303 3.04 11.17 6.54
CA MET A 303 2.38 10.91 7.81
C MET A 303 3.41 10.82 8.94
N ASP A 304 3.19 11.61 9.99
CA ASP A 304 4.07 11.83 11.13
C ASP A 304 5.53 12.19 10.77
N GLY A 305 5.76 12.76 9.58
CA GLY A 305 7.10 13.07 9.06
C GLY A 305 7.94 11.84 8.68
N ILE A 306 7.33 10.65 8.61
CA ILE A 306 8.02 9.39 8.37
C ILE A 306 7.90 8.99 6.89
N HIS A 307 9.02 8.94 6.17
CA HIS A 307 9.03 8.56 4.76
C HIS A 307 8.33 7.21 4.53
N GLY A 308 7.28 7.20 3.72
CA GLY A 308 6.41 6.04 3.58
C GLY A 308 5.36 6.17 2.48
N PRO A 309 4.48 5.16 2.32
CA PRO A 309 3.46 5.15 1.27
C PRO A 309 2.38 6.22 1.46
N ARG A 310 2.22 6.77 2.67
CA ARG A 310 1.16 7.72 3.00
C ARG A 310 1.68 9.16 3.08
N VAL A 311 1.16 9.98 2.18
CA VAL A 311 1.39 11.44 2.12
C VAL A 311 0.11 12.15 2.52
N LEU A 312 0.24 13.17 3.37
CA LEU A 312 -0.82 14.11 3.69
C LEU A 312 -0.75 15.31 2.76
N GLU A 313 -1.92 15.74 2.31
CA GLU A 313 -2.10 16.92 1.47
C GLU A 313 -2.64 18.05 2.34
N ILE A 314 -1.96 19.19 2.31
CA ILE A 314 -2.32 20.37 3.08
C ILE A 314 -2.84 21.42 2.11
N LEU A 315 -4.05 21.91 2.37
CA LEU A 315 -4.71 22.92 1.56
C LEU A 315 -3.97 24.27 1.65
N PRO A 316 -4.10 25.14 0.63
CA PRO A 316 -3.51 26.47 0.68
C PRO A 316 -3.91 27.23 1.95
N GLY A 317 -2.93 27.90 2.59
CA GLY A 317 -3.12 28.66 3.82
C GLY A 317 -3.33 27.82 5.10
N HIS A 318 -3.45 26.49 4.98
CA HIS A 318 -3.52 25.61 6.13
C HIS A 318 -2.12 25.20 6.58
N ARG A 319 -2.00 24.82 7.85
CA ARG A 319 -0.75 24.32 8.43
C ARG A 319 -0.89 22.84 8.74
N GLU A 320 0.24 22.13 8.68
CA GLU A 320 0.32 20.78 9.19
C GLU A 320 -0.11 20.75 10.65
N LEU A 321 -0.92 19.76 11.02
CA LEU A 321 -1.25 19.51 12.42
C LEU A 321 0.01 19.10 13.18
N GLN A 322 0.23 19.70 14.35
CA GLN A 322 1.29 19.32 15.27
C GLN A 322 0.64 18.92 16.58
N TYR A 323 0.45 17.62 16.78
CA TYR A 323 -0.24 17.07 17.94
C TYR A 323 0.74 16.33 18.87
N ASP A 324 0.97 16.91 20.05
CA ASP A 324 1.65 16.25 21.16
C ASP A 324 0.62 15.41 21.94
N GLU A 325 0.61 14.12 21.66
CA GLU A 325 -0.34 13.17 22.24
C GLU A 325 -0.17 13.07 23.77
N LEU A 326 1.07 12.99 24.25
CA LEU A 326 1.40 12.87 25.67
C LEU A 326 0.94 14.11 26.44
N ALA A 327 1.23 15.31 25.92
CA ALA A 327 0.80 16.56 26.55
C ALA A 327 -0.72 16.66 26.62
N ALA A 328 -1.44 16.24 25.57
CA ALA A 328 -2.90 16.23 25.56
C ALA A 328 -3.48 15.26 26.61
N TYR A 329 -2.89 14.08 26.79
CA TYR A 329 -3.30 13.12 27.82
C TYR A 329 -3.03 13.63 29.24
N LYS A 330 -1.84 14.19 29.49
CA LYS A 330 -1.51 14.81 30.77
C LYS A 330 -2.45 15.96 31.13
N HIS A 331 -2.88 16.74 30.14
CA HIS A 331 -3.83 17.82 30.38
C HIS A 331 -5.23 17.31 30.74
N THR A 332 -5.71 16.25 30.08
CA THR A 332 -7.08 15.74 30.26
C THR A 332 -7.23 14.82 31.47
N HIS A 333 -6.19 14.06 31.82
CA HIS A 333 -6.18 13.10 32.92
C HIS A 333 -4.87 13.20 33.72
N PRO A 334 -4.62 14.33 34.41
CA PRO A 334 -3.34 14.63 35.06
C PRO A 334 -2.94 13.66 36.17
N GLN A 335 -3.89 12.90 36.71
CA GLN A 335 -3.69 11.94 37.79
C GLN A 335 -3.14 10.58 37.35
N TYR A 336 -3.12 10.30 36.04
CA TYR A 336 -2.64 9.03 35.50
C TYR A 336 -1.19 9.16 35.03
N ASP A 337 -0.39 8.12 35.26
CA ASP A 337 1.02 8.08 34.86
C ASP A 337 1.15 7.81 33.35
N TRP A 338 0.90 8.86 32.56
CA TRP A 338 1.01 8.79 31.11
C TRP A 338 2.45 8.63 30.63
N ASP A 339 3.45 9.07 31.38
CA ASP A 339 4.85 8.90 30.97
C ASP A 339 5.21 7.41 30.89
N THR A 340 4.87 6.65 31.93
CA THR A 340 5.08 5.20 31.93
C THR A 340 4.24 4.50 30.85
N ALA A 341 2.97 4.85 30.72
CA ALA A 341 2.09 4.21 29.72
C ALA A 341 2.55 4.46 28.26
N PHE A 342 3.01 5.67 27.94
CA PHE A 342 3.57 5.97 26.63
C PHE A 342 4.93 5.28 26.42
N ALA A 343 5.79 5.23 27.43
CA ALA A 343 7.07 4.52 27.34
C ALA A 343 6.86 3.02 27.07
N GLU A 344 5.91 2.37 27.75
CA GLU A 344 5.57 0.97 27.51
C GLU A 344 4.99 0.75 26.09
N ARG A 345 4.11 1.65 25.63
CA ARG A 345 3.58 1.60 24.27
C ARG A 345 4.69 1.73 23.23
N ASP A 346 5.54 2.73 23.37
CA ASP A 346 6.59 3.03 22.39
C ASP A 346 7.68 1.94 22.40
N ALA A 347 7.92 1.28 23.54
CA ALA A 347 8.78 0.11 23.64
C ALA A 347 8.21 -1.10 22.86
N LYS A 348 6.88 -1.27 22.78
CA LYS A 348 6.26 -2.32 21.94
C LYS A 348 6.44 -2.03 20.45
N LEU A 349 6.40 -0.75 20.05
CA LEU A 349 6.55 -0.34 18.65
C LEU A 349 8.01 -0.30 18.19
N SER A 350 8.93 -0.09 19.12
CA SER A 350 10.35 0.03 18.81
C SER A 350 11.00 -1.35 18.82
N ARG A 351 11.78 -1.65 17.78
CA ARG A 351 12.62 -2.85 17.76
C ARG A 351 13.64 -2.76 18.91
N PRO A 352 13.95 -3.84 19.66
CA PRO A 352 15.21 -3.89 20.36
C PRO A 352 16.33 -3.73 19.33
N LYS A 353 17.25 -2.80 19.56
CA LYS A 353 18.41 -2.53 18.70
C LYS A 353 19.02 -3.89 18.30
N PRO A 354 19.15 -4.22 17.01
CA PRO A 354 19.74 -5.50 16.63
C PRO A 354 21.14 -5.59 17.26
N SER A 355 21.34 -6.61 18.09
CA SER A 355 22.69 -7.07 18.42
C SER A 355 23.42 -7.30 17.09
N ALA A 356 24.66 -6.83 16.98
CA ALA A 356 25.45 -6.74 15.75
C ALA A 356 25.85 -8.11 15.12
N ALA A 357 25.00 -9.13 15.24
CA ALA A 357 25.35 -10.53 15.00
C ALA A 357 24.56 -11.21 13.86
N HIS A 358 23.80 -10.49 13.03
CA HIS A 358 23.24 -11.09 11.83
C HIS A 358 24.11 -10.80 10.59
N PRO A 359 24.61 -11.84 9.90
CA PRO A 359 25.28 -11.65 8.62
C PRO A 359 24.26 -11.16 7.58
N PRO A 360 24.71 -10.38 6.59
CA PRO A 360 23.84 -9.89 5.51
C PRO A 360 23.22 -11.05 4.73
N PRO A 361 22.06 -10.85 4.08
CA PRO A 361 21.51 -11.82 3.14
C PRO A 361 22.55 -12.12 2.05
N PRO A 362 22.58 -13.35 1.50
CA PRO A 362 23.52 -13.71 0.45
C PRO A 362 23.35 -12.75 -0.73
N SER A 363 24.44 -12.06 -1.08
CA SER A 363 24.52 -11.27 -2.30
C SER A 363 24.11 -12.13 -3.50
N PRO A 364 23.38 -11.57 -4.49
CA PRO A 364 23.16 -12.26 -5.75
C PRO A 364 24.54 -12.64 -6.32
N SER A 365 24.66 -13.92 -6.62
CA SER A 365 25.88 -14.61 -6.99
C SER A 365 26.63 -13.85 -8.07
N ALA A 366 27.95 -13.76 -7.91
CA ALA A 366 28.88 -13.29 -8.93
C ALA A 366 28.61 -13.96 -10.30
N PRO A 367 28.91 -13.27 -11.42
CA PRO A 367 28.68 -13.82 -12.76
C PRO A 367 29.37 -15.18 -12.93
N ILE A 368 28.59 -16.13 -13.47
CA ILE A 368 29.03 -17.46 -13.86
C ILE A 368 30.27 -17.32 -14.77
N PRO A 369 31.39 -18.01 -14.51
CA PRO A 369 32.55 -17.97 -15.39
C PRO A 369 32.15 -18.51 -16.77
N GLN A 370 32.37 -17.68 -17.80
CA GLN A 370 32.15 -18.05 -19.19
C GLN A 370 33.05 -19.24 -19.55
N PHE A 371 32.44 -20.37 -19.89
CA PHE A 371 33.16 -21.48 -20.52
C PHE A 371 33.62 -21.06 -21.93
N PRO A 372 34.82 -21.46 -22.36
CA PRO A 372 35.33 -21.13 -23.68
C PRO A 372 34.46 -21.76 -24.77
N THR A 373 34.02 -20.93 -25.69
CA THR A 373 33.33 -21.29 -26.94
C THR A 373 34.18 -22.30 -27.71
N GLN A 374 33.66 -23.51 -27.95
CA GLN A 374 34.24 -24.43 -28.91
C GLN A 374 34.08 -23.85 -30.33
N PRO A 375 35.12 -23.91 -31.19
CA PRO A 375 35.01 -23.49 -32.57
C PRO A 375 34.10 -24.46 -33.36
N ALA A 376 33.26 -23.87 -34.20
CA ALA A 376 32.32 -24.58 -35.07
C ALA A 376 33.04 -25.59 -35.98
N GLN A 377 32.53 -26.83 -36.02
CA GLN A 377 32.89 -27.78 -37.07
C GLN A 377 32.22 -27.39 -38.39
N PRO A 378 32.94 -27.44 -39.53
CA PRO A 378 32.33 -27.24 -40.83
C PRO A 378 31.49 -28.46 -41.22
N SER A 379 30.24 -28.21 -41.63
CA SER A 379 29.37 -29.22 -42.24
C SER A 379 29.88 -29.59 -43.64
N PRO A 380 29.73 -30.86 -44.08
CA PRO A 380 30.06 -31.31 -45.43
C PRO A 380 29.13 -30.76 -46.50
#